data_AF-A0A0P9KZ34-F1
#
_entry.id   AF-A0A0P9KZ34-F1
#
_cell.length_a   1.000
_cell.length_b   1.000
_cell.length_c   1.000
_cell.angle_alpha   90.00
_cell.angle_beta   90.00
_cell.angle_gamma   90.00
#
_symmetry.space_group_name_H-M   'P 1'
#
loop_
_entity.id
_entity.type
_entity.pdbx_description
1 polymer ?
#
loop_
_entity_poly.entity_id
_entity_poly.type
_entity_poly.pdbx_seq_one_letter_code
_entity_poly.pdbx_strand_id
1 'polypeptide(L)'
;MEALHKKIREEGIVLSDQVLKVDAFLNHQIDPALMKDIGDEFARRFADAGVTKIVTIEASGIAPAVMAGLNMGVPVIFARKHQSLTLTENLLSASVYSFTKQVESTVAISPRHLNSNDKVLIIDDFLANGKAAQALISIIK
;
A
#
# COMPACT_ATOMS: atom_id res chain seq x y z
N MET A 1 1.76 16.15 -7.09
CA MET A 1 0.44 16.34 -6.44
C MET A 1 -0.62 16.90 -7.38
N GLU A 2 -0.37 17.99 -8.11
CA GLU A 2 -1.37 18.58 -9.02
C GLU A 2 -1.93 17.60 -10.07
N ALA A 3 -1.09 16.76 -10.67
CA ALA A 3 -1.52 15.74 -11.63
C ALA A 3 -2.55 14.75 -11.04
N LEU A 4 -2.34 14.31 -9.79
CA LEU A 4 -3.28 13.44 -9.09
C LEU A 4 -4.60 14.14 -8.80
N HIS A 5 -4.57 15.39 -8.30
CA HIS A 5 -5.79 16.17 -8.07
C HIS A 5 -6.59 16.38 -9.35
N LYS A 6 -5.90 16.67 -10.46
CA LYS A 6 -6.53 16.82 -11.77
C LYS A 6 -7.23 15.53 -12.21
N LYS A 7 -6.53 14.38 -12.15
CA LYS A 7 -7.12 13.07 -12.47
C LYS A 7 -8.32 12.72 -11.61
N ILE A 8 -8.27 13.00 -10.30
CA ILE A 8 -9.41 12.78 -9.42
C ILE A 8 -10.63 13.63 -9.85
N ARG A 9 -10.42 14.89 -10.23
CA ARG A 9 -11.52 15.78 -10.66
C ARG A 9 -12.10 15.41 -12.03
N GLU A 10 -11.26 14.92 -12.94
CA GLU A 10 -11.65 14.63 -14.33
C GLU A 10 -12.18 13.19 -14.51
N GLU A 11 -11.59 12.22 -13.82
CA GLU A 11 -11.85 10.78 -14.02
C GLU A 11 -12.45 10.11 -12.78
N GLY A 12 -12.47 10.79 -11.62
CA GLY A 12 -13.05 10.26 -10.38
C GLY A 12 -14.57 10.31 -10.39
N ILE A 13 -15.20 9.22 -9.93
CA ILE A 13 -16.66 9.10 -9.85
C ILE A 13 -17.07 8.98 -8.38
N VAL A 14 -17.87 9.92 -7.88
CA VAL A 14 -18.43 9.86 -6.53
C VAL A 14 -19.64 8.93 -6.56
N LEU A 15 -19.56 7.78 -5.89
CA LEU A 15 -20.66 6.81 -5.79
C LEU A 15 -21.58 7.11 -4.60
N SER A 16 -21.02 7.69 -3.53
CA SER A 16 -21.73 8.16 -2.33
C SER A 16 -20.84 9.13 -1.55
N ASP A 17 -21.36 9.70 -0.47
CA ASP A 17 -20.61 10.58 0.45
C ASP A 17 -19.35 9.94 1.05
N GLN A 18 -19.19 8.62 0.93
CA GLN A 18 -18.08 7.85 1.50
C GLN A 18 -17.21 7.16 0.45
N VAL A 19 -17.59 7.16 -0.83
CA VAL A 19 -16.97 6.32 -1.86
C VAL A 19 -16.60 7.12 -3.10
N LEU A 20 -15.30 7.24 -3.33
CA LEU A 20 -14.71 7.75 -4.57
C LEU A 20 -14.17 6.58 -5.41
N LYS A 21 -14.72 6.38 -6.60
CA LYS A 21 -14.25 5.39 -7.57
C LYS A 21 -13.21 6.00 -8.51
N VAL A 22 -12.04 5.37 -8.59
CA VAL A 22 -10.87 5.81 -9.38
C VAL A 22 -10.28 4.66 -10.20
N ASP A 23 -11.15 3.77 -10.68
CA ASP A 23 -10.75 2.56 -11.41
C ASP A 23 -10.01 2.85 -12.72
N ALA A 24 -10.16 4.06 -13.28
CA ALA A 24 -9.53 4.46 -14.53
C ALA A 24 -8.01 4.65 -14.44
N PHE A 25 -7.46 4.90 -13.24
CA PHE A 25 -6.03 5.21 -13.07
C PHE A 25 -5.35 4.61 -11.85
N LEU A 26 -6.08 4.00 -10.90
CA LEU A 26 -5.50 3.40 -9.69
C LEU A 26 -5.99 1.97 -9.39
N ASN A 27 -7.31 1.76 -9.23
CA ASN A 27 -7.86 0.56 -8.59
C ASN A 27 -8.17 -0.62 -9.52
N HIS A 28 -8.11 -0.41 -10.84
CA HIS A 28 -8.33 -1.49 -11.81
C HIS A 28 -7.42 -1.30 -13.03
N GLN A 29 -7.61 -0.20 -13.76
CA GLN A 29 -6.62 0.33 -14.69
C GLN A 29 -5.64 1.19 -13.89
N ILE A 30 -4.35 1.06 -14.20
CA ILE A 30 -3.28 1.80 -13.55
C ILE A 30 -2.69 2.73 -14.59
N ASP A 31 -2.54 4.02 -14.25
CA ASP A 31 -1.75 4.96 -15.04
C ASP A 31 -0.29 4.90 -14.58
N PRO A 32 0.64 4.28 -15.34
CA PRO A 32 2.00 4.07 -14.87
C PRO A 32 2.79 5.39 -14.75
N ALA A 33 2.48 6.39 -15.58
CA ALA A 33 3.14 7.69 -15.53
C ALA A 33 2.75 8.44 -14.25
N LEU A 34 1.45 8.42 -13.90
CA LEU A 34 0.99 8.96 -12.63
C LEU A 34 1.61 8.21 -11.43
N MET A 35 1.68 6.88 -11.48
CA MET A 35 2.30 6.09 -10.41
C MET A 35 3.78 6.43 -10.23
N LYS A 36 4.49 6.67 -11.34
CA LYS A 36 5.87 7.13 -11.29
C LYS A 36 5.95 8.48 -10.57
N ASP A 37 5.15 9.47 -10.96
CA ASP A 37 5.15 10.79 -10.32
C ASP A 37 4.81 10.72 -8.81
N ILE A 38 3.88 9.83 -8.43
CA ILE A 38 3.53 9.56 -7.03
C ILE A 38 4.71 8.93 -6.29
N GLY A 39 5.36 7.93 -6.89
CA GLY A 39 6.55 7.27 -6.34
C GLY A 39 7.73 8.23 -6.17
N ASP A 40 7.99 9.10 -7.16
CA ASP A 40 9.00 10.16 -7.11
C ASP A 40 8.73 11.10 -5.91
N GLU A 41 7.47 11.50 -5.71
CA GLU A 41 7.09 12.39 -4.61
C GLU A 41 7.21 11.70 -3.24
N PHE A 42 6.87 10.42 -3.11
CA PHE A 42 7.13 9.66 -1.89
C PHE A 42 8.62 9.58 -1.59
N ALA A 43 9.43 9.20 -2.58
CA ALA A 43 10.88 9.12 -2.44
C ALA A 43 11.48 10.47 -1.98
N ARG A 44 11.04 11.57 -2.59
CA ARG A 44 11.47 12.93 -2.22
C ARG A 44 11.14 13.28 -0.78
N ARG A 45 9.93 12.97 -0.31
CA ARG A 45 9.49 13.29 1.07
C ARG A 45 10.25 12.49 2.13
N PHE A 46 10.68 11.28 1.81
CA PHE A 46 11.34 10.36 2.73
C PHE A 46 12.83 10.17 2.44
N ALA A 47 13.45 11.03 1.62
CA ALA A 47 14.85 10.91 1.21
C ALA A 47 15.82 10.85 2.41
N ASP A 48 15.60 11.72 3.40
CA ASP A 48 16.44 11.80 4.60
C ASP A 48 15.94 10.91 5.75
N ALA A 49 14.89 10.12 5.51
CA ALA A 49 14.32 9.27 6.55
C ALA A 49 15.10 7.96 6.73
N GLY A 50 16.11 7.64 5.91
CA GLY A 50 16.90 6.41 6.05
C GLY A 50 16.07 5.13 5.91
N VAL A 51 15.05 5.16 5.07
CA VAL A 51 14.17 4.00 4.80
C VAL A 51 15.00 2.88 4.17
N THR A 52 14.84 1.66 4.69
CA THR A 52 15.50 0.45 4.15
C THR A 52 14.54 -0.45 3.41
N LYS A 53 13.23 -0.23 3.57
CA LYS A 53 12.18 -1.11 3.07
C LYS A 53 10.85 -0.40 2.95
N ILE A 54 10.06 -0.76 1.93
CA ILE A 54 8.67 -0.33 1.82
C ILE A 54 7.76 -1.53 2.08
N VAL A 55 6.71 -1.31 2.88
CA VAL A 55 5.65 -2.28 3.12
C VAL A 55 4.32 -1.72 2.62
N THR A 56 3.58 -2.53 1.87
CA THR A 56 2.24 -2.21 1.37
C THR A 56 1.31 -3.41 1.56
N ILE A 57 0.09 -3.34 1.05
CA ILE A 57 -0.90 -4.42 1.06
C ILE A 57 -1.47 -4.63 -0.35
N GLU A 58 -1.74 -5.88 -0.71
CA GLU A 58 -2.31 -6.19 -2.02
C GLU A 58 -3.78 -5.71 -2.18
N ALA A 59 -4.22 -5.30 -3.37
CA ALA A 59 -3.45 -5.22 -4.63
C ALA A 59 -3.08 -3.77 -5.01
N SER A 60 -3.98 -2.81 -4.81
CA SER A 60 -3.85 -1.44 -5.34
C SER A 60 -2.63 -0.68 -4.81
N GLY A 61 -2.21 -0.91 -3.57
CA GLY A 61 -1.02 -0.27 -2.98
C GLY A 61 0.30 -0.68 -3.65
N ILE A 62 0.32 -1.79 -4.39
CA ILE A 62 1.55 -2.34 -5.01
C ILE A 62 2.15 -1.35 -6.02
N ALA A 63 1.35 -0.77 -6.92
CA ALA A 63 1.86 0.10 -7.97
C ALA A 63 2.56 1.37 -7.44
N PRO A 64 1.95 2.19 -6.56
CA PRO A 64 2.65 3.34 -5.99
C PRO A 64 3.82 2.93 -5.09
N ALA A 65 3.73 1.81 -4.37
CA ALA A 65 4.81 1.33 -3.52
C ALA A 65 6.04 0.89 -4.33
N VAL A 66 5.84 0.17 -5.44
CA VAL A 66 6.93 -0.25 -6.33
C VAL A 66 7.62 0.95 -6.97
N MET A 67 6.87 1.96 -7.42
CA MET A 67 7.46 3.17 -7.99
C MET A 67 8.28 3.95 -6.94
N ALA A 68 7.79 4.05 -5.70
CA ALA A 68 8.56 4.63 -4.61
C ALA A 68 9.83 3.82 -4.31
N GLY A 69 9.71 2.49 -4.21
CA GLY A 69 10.84 1.59 -3.94
C GLY A 69 11.92 1.64 -5.01
N LEU A 70 11.50 1.74 -6.29
CA LEU A 70 12.39 1.92 -7.43
C LEU A 70 13.24 3.18 -7.29
N ASN A 71 12.63 4.31 -6.95
CA ASN A 71 13.34 5.59 -6.81
C ASN A 71 14.19 5.68 -5.54
N MET A 72 13.75 5.03 -4.47
CA MET A 72 14.48 4.97 -3.20
C MET A 72 15.59 3.92 -3.21
N GLY A 73 15.61 3.01 -4.19
CA GLY A 73 16.57 1.91 -4.26
C GLY A 73 16.37 0.86 -3.16
N VAL A 74 15.14 0.68 -2.67
CA VAL A 74 14.82 -0.24 -1.56
C VAL A 74 13.80 -1.29 -1.98
N PRO A 75 13.85 -2.51 -1.40
CA PRO A 75 12.88 -3.56 -1.69
C PRO A 75 11.48 -3.20 -1.16
N VAL A 76 10.47 -3.75 -1.84
CA VAL A 76 9.06 -3.60 -1.49
C VAL A 76 8.47 -4.95 -1.10
N ILE A 77 7.76 -4.99 0.03
CA ILE A 77 6.97 -6.14 0.47
C ILE A 77 5.50 -5.74 0.40
N PHE A 78 4.67 -6.60 -0.18
CA PHE A 78 3.21 -6.48 -0.06
C PHE A 78 2.67 -7.59 0.85
N ALA A 79 1.87 -7.19 1.84
CA ALA A 79 1.13 -8.11 2.67
C ALA A 79 -0.01 -8.76 1.87
N ARG A 80 -0.27 -10.03 2.15
CA ARG A 80 -1.32 -10.81 1.48
C ARG A 80 -2.55 -10.98 2.37
N LYS A 81 -3.75 -10.88 1.78
CA LYS A 81 -5.06 -11.00 2.47
C LYS A 81 -5.55 -12.45 2.60
N HIS A 82 -4.86 -13.40 1.97
CA HIS A 82 -5.21 -14.82 1.98
C HIS A 82 -3.96 -15.69 2.22
N GLN A 83 -4.14 -16.84 2.89
CA GLN A 83 -3.09 -17.86 2.97
C GLN A 83 -2.75 -18.35 1.57
N SER A 84 -1.55 -17.99 1.10
CA SER A 84 -0.96 -18.58 -0.10
C SER A 84 -0.66 -20.05 0.16
N LEU A 85 -0.87 -20.93 -0.82
CA LEU A 85 -0.39 -22.32 -0.81
C LEU A 85 1.12 -22.44 -0.48
N THR A 86 1.89 -21.38 -0.73
CA THR A 86 3.35 -21.30 -0.51
C THR A 86 3.77 -20.58 0.78
N LEU A 87 2.85 -19.95 1.52
CA LEU A 87 3.14 -19.29 2.81
C LEU A 87 2.57 -20.16 3.93
N THR A 88 3.33 -21.17 4.35
CA THR A 88 2.80 -22.21 5.25
C THR A 88 3.29 -22.12 6.69
N GLU A 89 4.39 -21.42 7.01
CA GLU A 89 4.97 -21.46 8.36
C GLU A 89 5.52 -20.09 8.85
N ASN A 90 5.29 -19.78 10.14
CA ASN A 90 5.78 -18.61 10.88
C ASN A 90 5.46 -17.24 10.28
N LEU A 91 4.23 -17.03 9.79
CA LEU A 91 3.83 -15.74 9.25
C LEU A 91 3.65 -14.68 10.34
N LEU A 92 4.12 -13.46 10.07
CA LEU A 92 3.72 -12.28 10.81
C LEU A 92 2.35 -11.86 10.28
N SER A 93 1.31 -11.91 11.13
CA SER A 93 -0.06 -11.69 10.70
C SER A 93 -0.84 -10.76 11.63
N ALA A 94 -1.81 -10.05 11.07
CA ALA A 94 -2.75 -9.22 11.81
C ALA A 94 -4.14 -9.29 11.16
N SER A 95 -5.19 -9.12 11.97
CA SER A 95 -6.56 -9.04 11.47
C SER A 95 -6.91 -7.61 11.03
N VAL A 96 -7.59 -7.49 9.90
CA VAL A 96 -8.14 -6.25 9.34
C VAL A 96 -9.63 -6.39 9.19
N TYR A 97 -10.38 -5.57 9.92
CA TYR A 97 -11.83 -5.46 9.75
C TYR A 97 -12.15 -4.49 8.59
N SER A 98 -12.89 -4.99 7.60
CA SER A 98 -13.42 -4.19 6.50
C SER A 98 -14.83 -3.71 6.81
N PHE A 99 -15.02 -2.40 6.96
CA PHE A 99 -16.34 -1.81 7.21
C PHE A 99 -17.26 -1.87 5.98
N THR A 100 -16.70 -1.77 4.77
CA THR A 100 -17.48 -1.81 3.53
C THR A 100 -17.98 -3.22 3.22
N LYS A 101 -17.22 -4.25 3.61
CA LYS A 101 -17.60 -5.66 3.41
C LYS A 101 -18.14 -6.33 4.67
N GLN A 102 -18.05 -5.67 5.83
CA GLN A 102 -18.38 -6.19 7.16
C GLN A 102 -17.72 -7.56 7.47
N VAL A 103 -16.51 -7.78 6.97
CA VAL A 103 -15.75 -9.02 7.17
C VAL A 103 -14.37 -8.72 7.77
N GLU A 104 -13.90 -9.64 8.61
CA GLU A 104 -12.52 -9.67 9.06
C GLU A 104 -11.68 -10.47 8.06
N SER A 105 -10.49 -9.97 7.76
CA SER A 105 -9.53 -10.62 6.88
C SER A 105 -8.16 -10.63 7.54
N THR A 106 -7.43 -11.73 7.41
CA THR A 106 -6.07 -11.83 7.95
C THR A 106 -5.08 -11.37 6.89
N VAL A 107 -4.24 -10.40 7.25
CA VAL A 107 -3.10 -9.99 6.43
C VAL A 107 -1.82 -10.63 6.96
N ALA A 108 -0.93 -11.04 6.06
CA ALA A 108 0.29 -11.74 6.44
C ALA A 108 1.52 -11.33 5.62
N ILE A 109 2.68 -11.33 6.28
CA ILE A 109 4.02 -11.15 5.71
C ILE A 109 4.93 -12.30 6.18
N SER A 110 5.79 -12.79 5.28
CA SER A 110 6.83 -13.76 5.64
C SER A 110 7.97 -13.06 6.40
N PRO A 111 8.38 -13.55 7.59
CA PRO A 111 9.45 -12.94 8.39
C PRO A 111 10.81 -12.99 7.70
N ARG A 112 10.99 -13.82 6.66
CA ARG A 112 12.25 -13.87 5.90
C ARG A 112 12.58 -12.57 5.20
N HIS A 113 11.59 -11.70 4.98
CA HIS A 113 11.76 -10.45 4.27
C HIS A 113 11.80 -9.24 5.20
N LEU A 114 11.54 -9.38 6.50
CA LEU A 114 11.48 -8.28 7.45
C LEU A 114 12.30 -8.61 8.70
N ASN A 115 13.20 -7.72 9.11
CA ASN A 115 14.03 -7.91 10.30
C ASN A 115 14.04 -6.66 11.18
N SER A 116 14.56 -6.80 12.41
CA SER A 116 14.54 -5.76 13.45
C SER A 116 15.35 -4.50 13.12
N ASN A 117 16.24 -4.55 12.14
CA ASN A 117 17.04 -3.40 11.72
C ASN A 117 16.38 -2.61 10.58
N ASP A 118 15.24 -3.08 10.05
CA ASP A 118 14.55 -2.40 8.97
C ASP A 118 13.89 -1.11 9.45
N LYS A 119 14.10 -0.03 8.70
CA LYS A 119 13.35 1.21 8.83
C LYS A 119 12.31 1.28 7.71
N VAL A 120 11.07 1.01 8.08
CA VAL A 120 9.99 0.76 7.12
C VAL A 120 9.20 2.02 6.79
N LEU A 121 8.94 2.24 5.50
CA LEU A 121 7.92 3.16 5.00
C LEU A 121 6.68 2.36 4.58
N ILE A 122 5.51 2.72 5.12
CA ILE A 122 4.24 2.12 4.70
C ILE A 122 3.65 2.96 3.56
N ILE A 123 3.28 2.32 2.46
CA ILE A 123 2.56 2.95 1.34
C ILE A 123 1.27 2.18 1.09
N ASP A 124 0.16 2.90 0.94
CA ASP A 124 -1.16 2.34 0.59
C ASP A 124 -1.89 3.28 -0.37
N ASP A 125 -2.88 2.77 -1.08
CA ASP A 125 -3.64 3.51 -2.10
C ASP A 125 -4.67 4.48 -1.48
N PHE A 126 -5.37 4.04 -0.42
CA PHE A 126 -6.36 4.84 0.29
C PHE A 126 -6.15 4.80 1.81
N LEU A 127 -6.34 5.95 2.45
CA LEU A 127 -6.48 6.04 3.90
C LEU A 127 -7.91 6.49 4.25
N ALA A 128 -8.76 5.52 4.60
CA ALA A 128 -10.11 5.75 5.13
C ALA A 128 -10.13 5.53 6.66
N ASN A 129 -10.71 4.42 7.13
CA ASN A 129 -10.76 4.08 8.56
C ASN A 129 -9.41 3.60 9.16
N GLY A 130 -8.34 3.55 8.36
CA GLY A 130 -6.98 3.25 8.83
C GLY A 130 -6.70 1.81 9.29
N LYS A 131 -7.66 0.88 9.21
CA LYS A 131 -7.48 -0.50 9.72
C LYS A 131 -6.37 -1.28 9.02
N ALA A 132 -6.21 -1.14 7.71
CA ALA A 132 -5.11 -1.78 6.98
C ALA A 132 -3.75 -1.25 7.45
N ALA A 133 -3.60 0.08 7.55
CA ALA A 133 -2.38 0.71 8.07
C ALA A 133 -2.06 0.25 9.51
N GLN A 134 -3.06 0.17 10.39
CA GLN A 134 -2.89 -0.33 11.76
C GLN A 134 -2.38 -1.78 11.79
N ALA A 135 -2.92 -2.65 10.93
CA ALA A 135 -2.48 -4.03 10.84
C ALA A 135 -1.05 -4.16 10.30
N LEU A 136 -0.67 -3.37 9.29
CA LEU A 136 0.71 -3.32 8.80
C LEU A 136 1.67 -2.85 9.91
N ILE A 137 1.31 -1.80 10.65
CA ILE A 137 2.10 -1.33 11.81
C ILE A 137 2.25 -2.45 12.85
N SER A 138 1.18 -3.22 13.12
CA SER A 138 1.23 -4.33 14.06
C SER A 138 2.12 -5.48 13.61
N ILE A 139 2.24 -5.71 12.29
CA ILE A 139 3.12 -6.73 11.71
C ILE A 139 4.58 -6.30 11.76
N ILE A 140 4.85 -4.99 11.64
CA ILE A 140 6.21 -4.44 11.57
C ILE A 140 6.86 -4.29 12.95
N LYS A 141 6.06 -4.08 14.00
CA LYS A 141 6.52 -3.97 15.40
C LYS A 141 7.12 -5.28 15.90
#